data_AF-A0A931RQB9-F1
#
_entry.id   AF-A0A931RQB9-F1
#
_cell.length_a   1.000
_cell.length_b   1.000
_cell.length_c   1.000
_cell.angle_alpha   90.00
_cell.angle_beta   90.00
_cell.angle_gamma   90.00
#
_symmetry.space_group_name_H-M   'P 1'
#
loop_
_entity.id
_entity.type
_entity.pdbx_description
1 polymer ?
#
loop_
_entity_poly.entity_id
_entity_poly.type
_entity_poly.pdbx_seq_one_letter_code
_entity_poly.pdbx_strand_id
1 'polypeptide(L)'
;HAQEINHNADTRDELERLIKRADERMEKAYRDKLDRKMPIELCEKIITESTAEKVDLANSLKGLAESRKTYYEAGYAIHELASKAKEIYQSPKATPEEKRLLLSYAFSEIKLSDRELIPKYTLAFDFLATWMPILNEKFEPIQNTAESDALYKTLGFDTTSQAMELLEPRKKIRTSRNPHPNARFSQSTTKSGTLLRG
;
A
#
# COMPACT_ATOMS: atom_id res chain seq x y z
N HIS A 1 -0.68 -14.10 10.18
CA HIS A 1 0.33 -13.95 9.11
C HIS A 1 0.68 -15.26 8.41
N ALA A 2 1.38 -16.23 9.01
CA ALA A 2 1.72 -17.47 8.29
C ALA A 2 0.50 -18.23 7.76
N GLN A 3 -0.58 -18.33 8.56
CA GLN A 3 -1.85 -18.92 8.14
C GLN A 3 -2.55 -18.13 7.03
N GLU A 4 -2.48 -16.80 7.04
CA GLU A 4 -3.08 -15.93 6.01
C GLU A 4 -2.31 -16.02 4.69
N ILE A 5 -0.98 -16.11 4.77
CA ILE A 5 -0.10 -16.30 3.61
C ILE A 5 -0.40 -17.66 2.95
N ASN A 6 -0.51 -18.73 3.76
CA ASN A 6 -0.86 -20.06 3.26
C ASN A 6 -2.26 -20.08 2.66
N HIS A 7 -3.26 -19.51 3.33
CA HIS A 7 -4.62 -19.43 2.82
C HIS A 7 -4.71 -18.68 1.48
N ASN A 8 -3.97 -17.58 1.34
CA ASN A 8 -3.91 -16.82 0.10
C ASN A 8 -3.20 -17.59 -1.02
N ALA A 9 -2.18 -18.38 -0.70
CA ALA A 9 -1.50 -19.25 -1.65
C ALA A 9 -2.43 -20.38 -2.13
N ASP A 10 -3.10 -21.06 -1.20
CA ASP A 10 -4.07 -22.12 -1.51
C ASP A 10 -5.22 -21.60 -2.39
N THR A 11 -5.74 -20.42 -2.06
CA THR A 11 -6.81 -19.78 -2.83
C THR A 11 -6.35 -19.42 -4.24
N ARG A 12 -5.11 -18.94 -4.39
CA ARG A 12 -4.51 -18.65 -5.70
C ARG A 12 -4.40 -19.92 -6.54
N ASP A 13 -3.83 -20.98 -5.98
CA ASP A 13 -3.62 -22.25 -6.67
C ASP A 13 -4.95 -22.85 -7.13
N GLU A 14 -6.00 -22.74 -6.31
CA GLU A 14 -7.33 -23.18 -6.68
C GLU A 14 -7.93 -22.36 -7.83
N LEU A 15 -7.81 -21.03 -7.81
CA LEU A 15 -8.26 -20.18 -8.92
C LEU A 15 -7.53 -20.51 -10.22
N GLU A 16 -6.21 -20.72 -10.18
CA GLU A 16 -5.42 -21.11 -11.35
C GLU A 16 -5.83 -22.48 -11.89
N ARG A 17 -6.13 -23.45 -11.01
CA ARG A 17 -6.67 -24.76 -11.40
C ARG A 17 -8.04 -24.65 -12.07
N LEU A 18 -8.93 -23.81 -11.55
CA LEU A 18 -10.26 -23.61 -12.12
C LEU A 18 -10.18 -22.97 -13.52
N ILE A 19 -9.31 -21.97 -13.71
CA ILE A 19 -9.05 -21.36 -15.02
C ILE A 19 -8.55 -22.41 -16.01
N LYS A 20 -7.59 -23.26 -15.61
CA LYS A 20 -7.09 -24.34 -16.46
C LYS A 20 -8.18 -25.33 -16.85
N ARG A 21 -9.06 -25.69 -15.91
CA ARG A 21 -10.19 -26.58 -16.18
C ARG A 21 -11.18 -25.97 -17.18
N ALA A 22 -11.43 -24.67 -17.11
CA ALA A 22 -12.27 -23.97 -18.08
C ALA A 22 -11.63 -24.00 -19.48
N ASP A 23 -10.31 -23.82 -19.58
CA ASP A 23 -9.56 -23.96 -20.83
C ASP A 23 -9.65 -25.37 -21.42
N GLU A 24 -9.46 -26.41 -20.60
CA GLU A 24 -9.60 -27.80 -21.02
C GLU A 24 -11.02 -28.10 -21.52
N ARG A 25 -12.05 -27.51 -20.87
CA ARG A 25 -13.45 -27.65 -21.29
C ARG A 25 -13.70 -27.01 -22.66
N MET A 26 -13.17 -25.81 -22.89
CA MET A 26 -13.25 -25.12 -24.18
C MET A 26 -12.52 -25.91 -25.27
N GLU A 27 -11.30 -26.36 -25.01
CA GLU A 27 -10.48 -27.14 -25.95
C GLU A 27 -11.19 -28.45 -26.34
N LYS A 28 -11.80 -29.14 -25.36
CA LYS A 28 -12.59 -30.33 -25.61
C LYS A 28 -13.81 -30.03 -26.49
N ALA A 29 -14.57 -28.97 -26.20
CA ALA A 29 -15.71 -28.57 -27.03
C ALA A 29 -15.30 -28.27 -28.47
N TYR A 30 -14.17 -27.60 -28.68
CA TYR A 30 -13.60 -27.38 -30.01
C TYR A 30 -13.23 -28.69 -30.72
N ARG A 31 -12.55 -29.61 -30.04
CA ARG A 31 -12.22 -30.94 -30.60
C ARG A 31 -13.47 -31.72 -31.00
N ASP A 32 -14.47 -31.78 -30.13
CA ASP A 32 -15.71 -32.50 -30.37
C ASP A 32 -16.51 -31.87 -31.54
N LYS A 33 -16.46 -30.54 -31.70
CA LYS A 33 -17.00 -29.84 -32.88
C LYS A 33 -16.27 -30.24 -34.17
N LEU A 34 -14.94 -30.28 -34.16
CA LEU A 34 -14.13 -30.67 -35.33
C LEU A 34 -14.40 -32.11 -35.76
N ASP A 35 -14.59 -33.01 -34.79
CA ASP A 35 -14.97 -34.41 -35.00
C ASP A 35 -16.43 -34.59 -35.45
N ARG A 36 -17.20 -33.50 -35.59
CA ARG A 36 -18.65 -33.50 -35.87
C ARG A 36 -19.47 -34.27 -34.83
N LYS A 37 -18.94 -34.45 -33.62
CA LYS A 37 -19.61 -35.11 -32.49
C LYS A 37 -20.49 -34.15 -31.67
N MET A 38 -20.36 -32.85 -31.93
CA MET A 38 -21.07 -31.80 -31.19
C MET A 38 -21.71 -30.77 -32.13
N PRO A 39 -22.99 -30.40 -31.91
CA PRO A 39 -23.63 -29.32 -32.65
C PRO A 39 -22.98 -27.96 -32.33
N ILE A 40 -23.00 -27.05 -33.32
CA ILE A 40 -22.26 -25.78 -33.23
C ILE A 40 -22.79 -24.90 -32.10
N GLU A 41 -24.09 -24.91 -31.88
CA GLU A 41 -24.79 -24.11 -30.87
C GLU A 41 -24.37 -24.53 -29.45
N LEU A 42 -24.16 -25.84 -29.24
CA LEU A 42 -23.70 -26.35 -27.95
C LEU A 42 -22.22 -26.02 -27.71
N CYS A 43 -21.39 -26.10 -28.75
CA CYS A 43 -19.99 -25.69 -28.67
C CYS A 43 -19.87 -24.21 -28.32
N GLU A 44 -20.62 -23.35 -29.00
CA GLU A 44 -20.65 -21.90 -28.75
C GLU A 44 -21.10 -21.59 -27.32
N LYS A 45 -22.14 -22.28 -26.83
CA LYS A 45 -22.60 -22.14 -25.44
C LYS A 45 -21.52 -22.50 -24.42
N ILE A 46 -20.82 -23.62 -24.61
CA ILE A 46 -19.75 -24.04 -23.69
C ILE A 46 -18.60 -23.03 -23.69
N ILE A 47 -18.26 -22.49 -24.86
CA ILE A 47 -17.22 -21.48 -25.02
C ILE A 47 -17.62 -20.18 -24.29
N THR A 48 -18.85 -19.70 -24.48
CA THR A 48 -19.30 -18.44 -23.85
C THR A 48 -19.37 -18.57 -22.33
N GLU A 49 -19.95 -19.66 -21.82
CA GLU A 49 -20.03 -19.92 -20.38
C GLU A 49 -18.64 -20.06 -19.75
N SER A 50 -17.74 -20.84 -20.37
CA SER A 50 -16.38 -21.03 -19.86
C SER A 50 -15.55 -19.74 -19.97
N THR A 51 -15.80 -18.90 -20.99
CA THR A 51 -15.13 -17.59 -21.11
C THR A 51 -15.58 -16.64 -20.01
N ALA A 52 -16.88 -16.59 -19.70
CA ALA A 52 -17.40 -15.79 -18.60
C ALA A 52 -16.81 -16.25 -17.25
N GLU A 53 -16.81 -17.56 -16.99
CA GLU A 53 -16.19 -18.16 -15.81
C GLU A 53 -14.71 -17.76 -15.68
N LYS A 54 -13.93 -17.82 -16.78
CA LYS A 54 -12.53 -17.40 -16.78
C LYS A 54 -12.34 -15.93 -16.45
N VAL A 55 -13.19 -15.04 -16.98
CA VAL A 55 -13.11 -13.60 -16.71
C VAL A 55 -13.34 -13.33 -15.22
N ASP A 56 -14.34 -13.97 -14.63
CA ASP A 56 -14.65 -13.80 -13.20
C ASP A 56 -13.50 -14.31 -12.32
N LEU A 57 -12.98 -15.50 -12.60
CA LEU A 57 -11.84 -16.08 -11.89
C LEU A 57 -10.56 -15.22 -12.02
N ALA A 58 -10.30 -14.69 -13.22
CA ALA A 58 -9.16 -13.80 -13.46
C ALA A 58 -9.29 -12.47 -12.69
N ASN A 59 -10.51 -11.94 -12.57
CA ASN A 59 -10.78 -10.75 -11.77
C ASN A 59 -10.56 -11.02 -10.27
N SER A 60 -10.99 -12.17 -9.76
CA SER A 60 -10.71 -12.58 -8.38
C SER A 60 -9.21 -12.73 -8.12
N LEU A 61 -8.47 -13.34 -9.05
CA LEU A 61 -7.02 -13.48 -8.97
C LEU A 61 -6.30 -12.12 -8.97
N LYS A 62 -6.76 -11.19 -9.81
CA LYS A 62 -6.24 -9.82 -9.87
C LYS A 62 -6.51 -9.06 -8.57
N GLY A 63 -7.71 -9.17 -8.01
CA GLY A 63 -8.06 -8.54 -6.72
C GLY A 63 -7.16 -9.04 -5.58
N LEU A 64 -6.87 -10.35 -5.55
CA LEU A 64 -5.92 -10.92 -4.58
C LEU A 64 -4.50 -10.33 -4.75
N ALA A 65 -4.04 -10.13 -5.98
CA ALA A 65 -2.74 -9.52 -6.24
C ALA A 65 -2.68 -8.04 -5.84
N GLU A 66 -3.73 -7.26 -6.13
CA GLU A 66 -3.83 -5.84 -5.76
C GLU A 66 -3.85 -5.65 -4.24
N SER A 67 -4.57 -6.50 -3.51
CA SER A 67 -4.58 -6.46 -2.04
C SER A 67 -3.20 -6.66 -1.41
N ARG A 68 -2.32 -7.46 -2.03
CA ARG A 68 -0.93 -7.61 -1.56
C ARG A 68 -0.10 -6.35 -1.83
N LYS A 69 -0.33 -5.70 -2.96
CA LYS A 69 0.40 -4.48 -3.34
C LYS A 69 0.22 -3.38 -2.30
N THR A 70 -0.99 -3.21 -1.77
CA THR A 70 -1.27 -2.20 -0.75
C THR A 70 -0.51 -2.45 0.55
N TYR A 71 -0.31 -3.72 0.96
CA TYR A 71 0.52 -4.05 2.11
C TYR A 71 1.99 -3.66 1.91
N TYR A 72 2.54 -3.92 0.72
CA TYR A 72 3.92 -3.53 0.39
C TYR A 72 4.08 -2.01 0.31
N GLU A 73 3.11 -1.31 -0.30
CA GLU A 73 3.09 0.16 -0.35
C GLU A 73 3.01 0.77 1.06
N ALA A 74 2.20 0.19 1.95
CA ALA A 74 2.13 0.59 3.35
C ALA A 74 3.45 0.34 4.10
N GLY A 75 4.06 -0.84 3.91
CA GLY A 75 5.35 -1.17 4.50
C GLY A 75 6.46 -0.22 4.04
N TYR A 76 6.48 0.12 2.74
CA TYR A 76 7.42 1.09 2.18
C TYR A 76 7.24 2.48 2.79
N ALA A 77 6.00 2.97 2.90
CA ALA A 77 5.71 4.27 3.50
C ALA A 77 6.13 4.33 4.99
N ILE A 78 5.88 3.25 5.74
CA ILE A 78 6.33 3.14 7.14
C ILE A 78 7.86 3.16 7.22
N HIS A 79 8.54 2.44 6.33
CA HIS A 79 10.01 2.42 6.28
C HIS A 79 10.59 3.81 5.96
N GLU A 80 10.10 4.50 4.93
CA GLU A 80 10.56 5.85 4.59
C GLU A 80 10.36 6.82 5.77
N LEU A 81 9.21 6.73 6.44
CA LEU A 81 8.90 7.57 7.59
C LEU A 81 9.83 7.27 8.77
N ALA A 82 10.05 5.99 9.07
CA ALA A 82 10.88 5.56 10.18
C ALA A 82 12.37 5.89 9.94
N SER A 83 12.87 5.77 8.71
CA SER A 83 14.24 6.15 8.33
C SER A 83 14.49 7.65 8.58
N LYS A 84 13.49 8.50 8.30
CA LYS A 84 13.56 9.96 8.52
C LYS A 84 13.05 10.40 9.89
N ALA A 85 12.72 9.47 10.80
CA ALA A 85 12.04 9.80 12.04
C ALA A 85 12.83 10.79 12.92
N LYS A 86 14.16 10.64 12.96
CA LYS A 86 15.05 11.55 13.71
C LYS A 86 14.98 12.98 13.18
N GLU A 87 15.08 13.15 11.86
CA GLU A 87 15.02 14.44 11.18
C GLU A 87 13.65 15.12 11.39
N ILE A 88 12.58 14.34 11.26
CA ILE A 88 11.20 14.81 11.45
C ILE A 88 11.00 15.30 12.90
N TYR A 89 11.46 14.52 13.89
CA TYR A 89 11.34 14.89 15.30
C TYR A 89 12.16 16.14 15.67
N GLN A 90 13.35 16.29 15.08
CA GLN A 90 14.24 17.42 15.33
C GLN A 90 13.89 18.65 14.49
N SER A 91 12.95 18.54 13.55
CA SER A 91 12.55 19.65 12.68
C SER A 91 12.06 20.86 13.48
N PRO A 92 12.44 22.09 13.10
CA PRO A 92 11.92 23.32 13.71
C PRO A 92 10.42 23.52 13.43
N LYS A 93 9.85 22.77 12.47
CA LYS A 93 8.42 22.79 12.16
C LYS A 93 7.59 21.95 13.13
N ALA A 94 8.20 21.01 13.87
CA ALA A 94 7.49 20.12 14.77
C ALA A 94 7.18 20.85 16.09
N THR A 95 5.91 20.97 16.42
CA THR A 95 5.43 21.59 17.65
C THR A 95 5.71 20.69 18.87
N PRO A 96 5.85 21.26 20.08
CA PRO A 96 5.99 20.47 21.31
C PRO A 96 4.87 19.44 21.50
N GLU A 97 3.65 19.76 21.09
CA GLU A 97 2.44 18.97 21.21
C GLU A 97 2.48 17.76 20.27
N GLU A 98 2.92 17.95 19.02
CA GLU A 98 3.14 16.86 18.06
C GLU A 98 4.25 15.92 18.54
N LYS A 99 5.32 16.46 19.12
CA LYS A 99 6.39 15.65 19.72
C LYS A 99 5.85 14.83 20.89
N ARG A 100 5.11 15.45 21.80
CA ARG A 100 4.50 14.76 22.94
C ARG A 100 3.52 13.67 22.49
N LEU A 101 2.71 13.95 21.46
CA LEU A 101 1.79 12.98 20.87
C LEU A 101 2.55 11.80 20.27
N LEU A 102 3.63 12.03 19.53
CA LEU A 102 4.48 10.96 19.01
C LEU A 102 5.03 10.07 20.13
N LEU A 103 5.57 10.68 21.20
CA LEU A 103 6.11 9.92 22.33
C LEU A 103 5.02 9.07 23.02
N SER A 104 3.77 9.55 23.06
CA SER A 104 2.64 8.78 23.61
C SER A 104 2.26 7.55 22.78
N TYR A 105 2.57 7.54 21.48
CA TYR A 105 2.42 6.36 20.62
C TYR A 105 3.65 5.44 20.68
N ALA A 106 4.84 6.02 20.88
CA ALA A 106 6.08 5.27 20.89
C ALA A 106 6.26 4.42 22.15
N PHE A 107 5.93 4.99 23.31
CA PHE A 107 6.15 4.34 24.61
C PHE A 107 4.84 3.81 25.19
N SER A 108 4.86 2.54 25.59
CA SER A 108 3.79 1.95 26.39
C SER A 108 3.92 2.34 27.87
N GLU A 109 5.15 2.51 28.34
CA GLU A 109 5.44 2.86 29.73
C GLU A 109 6.81 3.56 29.82
N ILE A 110 6.95 4.51 30.73
CA ILE A 110 8.23 5.14 31.06
C ILE A 110 8.36 5.13 32.59
N LYS A 111 9.33 4.38 33.12
CA LYS A 111 9.63 4.35 34.56
C LYS A 111 10.90 5.13 34.87
N LEU A 112 10.96 5.70 36.07
CA LEU A 112 12.18 6.27 36.63
C LEU A 112 12.54 5.43 37.86
N SER A 113 13.64 4.68 37.81
CA SER A 113 14.17 3.88 38.91
C SER A 113 15.63 4.24 39.12
N ASP A 114 16.05 4.51 40.37
CA ASP A 114 17.46 4.70 40.72
C ASP A 114 18.21 5.74 39.86
N ARG A 115 17.50 6.80 39.44
CA ARG A 115 17.98 7.87 38.52
C ARG A 115 18.17 7.45 37.07
N GLU A 116 17.73 6.25 36.69
CA GLU A 116 17.70 5.76 35.32
C GLU A 116 16.27 5.76 34.77
N LEU A 117 16.14 6.22 33.53
CA LEU A 117 14.88 6.22 32.80
C LEU A 117 14.77 4.92 32.02
N ILE A 118 13.75 4.13 32.33
CA ILE A 118 13.51 2.80 31.74
C ILE A 118 12.28 2.92 30.85
N PRO A 119 12.45 3.21 29.55
CA PRO A 119 11.35 3.25 28.61
C PRO A 119 10.99 1.85 28.11
N LYS A 120 9.69 1.59 27.96
CA LYS A 120 9.15 0.42 27.30
C LYS A 120 8.42 0.86 26.03
N TYR A 121 8.90 0.40 24.87
CA TYR A 121 8.26 0.70 23.61
C TYR A 121 6.92 -0.03 23.46
N THR A 122 6.06 0.46 22.58
CA THR A 122 4.95 -0.32 22.04
C THR A 122 5.49 -1.37 21.06
N LEU A 123 4.74 -2.45 20.83
CA LEU A 123 5.18 -3.57 19.97
C LEU A 123 5.68 -3.09 18.58
N ALA A 124 4.95 -2.16 17.97
CA ALA A 124 5.33 -1.61 16.67
C ALA A 124 6.64 -0.81 16.73
N PHE A 125 6.82 0.02 17.75
CA PHE A 125 8.03 0.83 17.89
C PHE A 125 9.25 0.02 18.34
N ASP A 126 9.05 -1.05 19.10
CA ASP A 126 10.11 -2.00 19.46
C ASP A 126 10.65 -2.72 18.22
N PHE A 127 9.74 -3.14 17.34
CA PHE A 127 10.09 -3.68 16.03
C PHE A 127 10.87 -2.65 15.20
N LEU A 128 10.37 -1.41 15.07
CA LEU A 128 11.06 -0.37 14.30
C LEU A 128 12.44 -0.03 14.89
N ALA A 129 12.56 0.08 16.21
CA ALA A 129 13.82 0.39 16.88
C ALA A 129 14.89 -0.68 16.63
N THR A 130 14.48 -1.95 16.52
CA THR A 130 15.38 -3.07 16.24
C THR A 130 15.75 -3.14 14.75
N TRP A 131 14.77 -3.01 13.86
CA TRP A 131 14.95 -3.30 12.44
C TRP A 131 15.43 -2.12 11.61
N MET A 132 15.04 -0.89 11.94
CA MET A 132 15.41 0.29 11.15
C MET A 132 16.93 0.53 11.08
N PRO A 133 17.72 0.37 12.15
CA PRO A 133 19.17 0.51 12.06
C PRO A 133 19.80 -0.51 11.10
N ILE A 134 19.36 -1.76 11.16
CA ILE A 134 19.84 -2.85 10.30
C ILE A 134 19.48 -2.58 8.83
N LEU A 135 18.27 -2.09 8.59
CA LEU A 135 17.81 -1.78 7.24
C LEU A 135 18.52 -0.54 6.69
N ASN A 136 18.66 0.52 7.47
CA ASN A 136 19.42 1.71 7.06
C ASN A 136 20.88 1.33 6.72
N GLU A 137 21.55 0.53 7.56
CA GLU A 137 22.93 0.10 7.26
C GLU A 137 23.06 -0.68 5.94
N LYS A 138 22.08 -1.51 5.59
CA LYS A 138 22.11 -2.36 4.39
C LYS A 138 21.55 -1.71 3.13
N PHE A 139 20.66 -0.73 3.29
CA PHE A 139 19.87 -0.16 2.20
C PHE A 139 20.05 1.35 2.06
N GLU A 140 20.90 2.00 2.84
CA GLU A 140 21.20 3.41 2.63
C GLU A 140 21.79 3.61 1.22
N PRO A 141 21.14 4.41 0.34
CA PRO A 141 21.87 4.97 -0.77
C PRO A 141 22.95 5.86 -0.17
N ILE A 142 24.21 5.63 -0.56
CA ILE A 142 25.34 6.50 -0.24
C ILE A 142 24.84 7.93 -0.40
N GLN A 143 24.67 8.65 0.70
CA GLN A 143 24.40 10.07 0.58
C GLN A 143 25.62 10.62 -0.13
N ASN A 144 25.42 11.19 -1.32
CA ASN A 144 26.44 11.94 -2.03
C ASN A 144 26.84 13.14 -1.16
N THR A 145 27.68 12.84 -0.18
CA THR A 145 28.38 13.81 0.63
C THR A 145 29.49 14.32 -0.27
N ALA A 146 29.83 15.60 -0.22
CA ALA A 146 30.82 16.22 -1.12
C ALA A 146 32.19 15.49 -1.19
N GLU A 147 32.45 14.56 -0.28
CA GLU A 147 33.57 13.62 -0.27
C GLU A 147 33.49 12.53 -1.37
N SER A 148 32.29 12.03 -1.72
CA SER A 148 32.13 11.05 -2.81
C SER A 148 32.42 11.69 -4.18
N ASP A 149 31.97 12.92 -4.39
CA ASP A 149 32.24 13.69 -5.61
C ASP A 149 33.73 13.95 -5.82
N ALA A 150 34.50 14.16 -4.74
CA ALA A 150 35.94 14.30 -4.81
C ALA A 150 36.63 12.98 -5.22
N LEU A 151 36.16 11.83 -4.74
CA LEU A 151 36.71 10.51 -5.07
C LEU A 151 36.41 10.12 -6.53
N TYR A 152 35.21 10.39 -7.03
CA TYR A 152 34.83 10.12 -8.42
C TYR A 152 35.56 11.01 -9.44
N LYS A 153 35.87 12.27 -9.07
CA LYS A 153 36.68 13.18 -9.90
C LYS A 153 38.15 12.76 -9.99
N THR A 154 38.67 12.13 -8.93
CA THR A 154 40.08 11.70 -8.86
C THR A 154 40.32 10.43 -9.69
N LEU A 155 39.28 9.62 -9.93
CA LEU A 155 39.36 8.36 -10.69
C LEU A 155 39.04 8.50 -12.19
N GLY A 156 38.83 9.72 -12.71
CA GLY A 156 38.78 9.97 -14.16
C GLY A 156 37.60 9.35 -14.91
N PHE A 157 36.44 9.19 -14.27
CA PHE A 157 35.22 8.78 -14.98
C PHE A 157 34.52 10.02 -15.56
N ASP A 158 34.71 10.24 -16.86
CA ASP A 158 34.03 11.29 -17.61
C ASP A 158 32.52 10.98 -17.73
N THR A 159 31.69 11.88 -17.19
CA THR A 159 30.25 11.86 -17.34
C THR A 159 29.87 12.30 -18.75
N THR A 160 29.61 11.35 -19.66
CA THR A 160 28.85 11.65 -20.89
C THR A 160 27.62 10.75 -20.97
N SER A 161 26.53 11.32 -20.47
CA SER A 161 25.13 11.12 -20.83
C SER A 161 24.76 9.93 -21.73
N GLN A 162 24.13 8.93 -21.11
CA GLN A 162 22.95 8.31 -21.72
C GLN A 162 21.80 8.44 -20.71
N ALA A 163 21.02 9.50 -20.89
CA ALA A 163 19.84 9.79 -20.13
C ALA A 163 18.79 8.70 -20.37
N MET A 164 18.68 7.74 -19.45
CA MET A 164 17.42 7.02 -19.22
C MET A 164 16.62 7.82 -18.20
N GLU A 165 15.71 8.61 -18.75
CA GLU A 165 14.45 9.11 -18.21
C GLU A 165 14.03 8.51 -16.84
N LEU A 166 14.62 9.02 -15.77
CA LEU A 166 14.09 8.92 -14.42
C LEU A 166 12.90 9.88 -14.35
N LEU A 167 11.71 9.30 -14.24
CA LEU A 167 10.44 9.99 -14.00
C LEU A 167 10.62 11.10 -12.96
N GLU A 168 10.58 12.34 -13.45
CA GLU A 168 10.45 13.56 -12.66
C GLU A 168 9.40 13.36 -11.55
N PRO A 169 9.71 13.73 -10.28
CA PRO A 169 8.71 13.76 -9.24
C PRO A 169 7.64 14.77 -9.65
N ARG A 170 6.44 14.27 -10.01
CA ARG A 170 5.28 15.08 -10.40
C ARG A 170 5.00 16.15 -9.36
N LYS A 171 5.52 17.36 -9.59
CA LYS A 171 5.11 18.61 -8.93
C LYS A 171 3.69 18.98 -9.39
N LYS A 172 2.67 18.28 -8.90
CA LYS A 172 1.27 18.72 -8.92
C LYS A 172 0.53 18.24 -7.68
N ILE A 173 0.97 18.68 -6.50
CA ILE A 173 0.04 18.80 -5.37
C ILE A 173 -0.85 19.99 -5.71
N ARG A 174 -2.10 19.72 -6.11
CA ARG A 174 -3.15 20.74 -6.17
C ARG A 174 -3.37 21.26 -4.76
N THR A 175 -2.74 22.38 -4.42
CA THR A 175 -3.23 23.25 -3.34
C THR A 175 -4.50 23.93 -3.86
N SER A 176 -5.66 23.33 -3.58
CA SER A 176 -6.91 24.09 -3.62
C SER A 176 -6.89 25.08 -2.46
N ARG A 177 -6.74 26.34 -2.81
CA ARG A 177 -6.84 27.49 -1.92
C ARG A 177 -8.33 27.65 -1.58
N ASN A 178 -8.81 27.06 -0.48
CA ASN A 178 -10.14 27.32 0.05
C ASN A 178 -10.06 28.51 1.03
N PRO A 179 -10.70 29.67 0.75
CA PRO A 179 -10.85 30.73 1.72
C PRO A 179 -12.09 30.47 2.60
N HIS A 180 -11.84 30.37 3.91
CA HIS A 180 -12.75 30.55 5.06
C HIS A 180 -14.16 29.88 5.07
N PRO A 181 -14.47 29.05 6.09
CA PRO A 181 -15.85 28.73 6.43
C PRO A 181 -16.46 29.85 7.30
N ASN A 182 -17.51 30.50 6.79
CA ASN A 182 -18.33 31.40 7.59
C ASN A 182 -19.13 30.62 8.64
N ALA A 183 -18.97 31.03 9.90
CA ALA A 183 -19.82 30.62 11.00
C ALA A 183 -21.27 31.10 10.78
N ARG A 184 -22.25 30.21 10.92
CA ARG A 184 -23.65 30.57 11.16
C ARG A 184 -24.25 29.63 12.20
N PHE A 185 -24.23 30.09 13.44
CA PHE A 185 -25.26 29.75 14.43
C PHE A 185 -26.04 31.02 14.73
N SER A 186 -27.32 31.04 14.40
CA SER A 186 -28.36 31.64 15.24
C SER A 186 -29.75 31.13 14.82
N GLN A 187 -30.58 30.98 15.85
CA GLN A 187 -31.80 30.19 15.92
C GLN A 187 -33.05 30.97 15.47
N SER A 188 -34.18 30.27 15.57
CA SER A 188 -35.57 30.76 15.73
C SER A 188 -36.34 30.97 14.41
N THR A 189 -37.60 30.58 14.20
CA THR A 189 -38.76 30.36 15.09
C THR A 189 -39.81 29.44 14.41
N THR A 190 -40.39 28.53 15.21
CA THR A 190 -41.82 28.27 15.49
C THR A 190 -42.92 28.14 14.38
N LYS A 191 -43.81 27.16 14.65
CA LYS A 191 -45.25 27.00 14.27
C LYS A 191 -45.51 26.11 13.03
N SER A 192 -46.48 25.19 13.00
CA SER A 192 -47.43 24.64 13.96
C SER A 192 -48.00 23.38 13.30
N GLY A 193 -47.97 22.22 13.97
CA GLY A 193 -48.61 20.98 13.49
C GLY A 193 -49.98 20.83 14.13
N THR A 194 -51.02 20.89 13.32
CA THR A 194 -52.44 20.76 13.73
C THR A 194 -52.78 19.31 14.07
N LEU A 195 -53.45 19.11 15.20
CA LEU A 195 -53.97 17.82 15.69
C LEU A 195 -55.42 17.57 15.23
N LEU A 196 -55.69 16.28 14.96
CA LEU A 196 -56.93 15.49 15.16
C LEU A 196 -58.13 15.63 14.20
N ARG A 197 -58.49 14.49 13.56
CA ARG A 197 -59.78 13.80 13.79
C ARG A 197 -59.75 12.34 13.26
N GLY A 198 -60.23 11.39 14.06
CA GLY A 198 -60.42 9.98 13.70
C GLY A 198 -60.12 9.07 14.88
#